data_AF-A0A8H3I1E3-F1
#
_entry.id   AF-A0A8H3I1E3-F1
#
_cell.length_a   1.000
_cell.length_b   1.000
_cell.length_c   1.000
_cell.angle_alpha   90.00
_cell.angle_beta   90.00
_cell.angle_gamma   90.00
#
_symmetry.space_group_name_H-M   'P 1'
#
loop_
_entity.id
_entity.type
_entity.pdbx_description
1 polymer ?
#
loop_
_entity_poly.entity_id
_entity_poly.type
_entity_poly.pdbx_seq_one_letter_code
_entity_poly.pdbx_strand_id
1 'polypeptide(L)'
;MKMVCVKHALKDTIDARILAWKGGKENNIRALIASLDTVLWPELGWTKVGMHELVMPNQVKVKYVRAIAKVHPDKLNTNSTTVEQRMIANAVFGALNEAWNAFEQ
;
A
#
# COMPACT_ATOMS: atom_id res chain seq x y z
N MET A 1 30.72 1.65 12.64
CA MET A 1 29.80 2.72 12.21
C MET A 1 29.48 2.59 10.70
N LYS A 2 28.71 1.58 10.27
CA LYS A 2 28.34 1.39 8.83
C LYS A 2 26.84 1.11 8.59
N MET A 3 26.03 1.02 9.65
CA MET A 3 24.65 0.54 9.56
C MET A 3 23.61 1.66 9.37
N VAL A 4 24.01 2.93 9.58
CA VAL A 4 23.08 4.08 9.51
C VAL A 4 22.84 4.55 8.08
N CYS A 5 23.86 4.55 7.20
CA CYS A 5 23.74 5.10 5.84
C CYS A 5 22.83 4.28 4.91
N VAL A 6 22.88 2.94 4.99
CA VAL A 6 22.11 2.05 4.09
C VAL A 6 20.59 2.15 4.34
N LYS A 7 20.17 2.34 5.60
CA LYS A 7 18.75 2.48 5.95
C LYS A 7 18.12 3.74 5.35
N HIS A 8 18.89 4.82 5.21
CA HIS A 8 18.41 6.06 4.63
C HIS A 8 18.23 5.93 3.11
N ALA A 9 19.21 5.37 2.40
CA ALA A 9 19.10 5.16 0.96
C ALA A 9 17.92 4.22 0.56
N LEU A 10 17.70 3.17 1.36
CA LEU A 10 16.52 2.31 1.19
C LEU A 10 15.22 3.06 1.43
N LYS A 11 15.16 3.89 2.48
CA LYS A 11 14.00 4.72 2.76
C LYS A 11 13.69 5.67 1.61
N ASP A 12 14.69 6.40 1.11
CA ASP A 12 14.51 7.38 0.02
C ASP A 12 13.98 6.71 -1.26
N THR A 13 14.49 5.51 -1.57
CA THR A 13 14.03 4.71 -2.72
C THR A 13 12.58 4.28 -2.57
N ILE A 14 12.19 3.82 -1.38
CA ILE A 14 10.82 3.41 -1.09
C ILE A 14 9.89 4.63 -1.13
N ASP A 15 10.28 5.73 -0.49
CA ASP A 15 9.49 6.95 -0.47
C ASP A 15 9.25 7.47 -1.89
N ALA A 16 10.28 7.46 -2.76
CA ALA A 16 10.14 7.81 -4.18
C ALA A 16 9.19 6.86 -4.92
N ARG A 17 9.27 5.55 -4.68
CA ARG A 17 8.37 4.55 -5.27
C ARG A 17 6.92 4.77 -4.83
N ILE A 18 6.69 5.04 -3.55
CA ILE A 18 5.35 5.30 -3.00
C ILE A 18 4.81 6.63 -3.52
N LEU A 19 5.63 7.67 -3.62
CA LEU A 19 5.26 8.96 -4.18
C LEU A 19 4.85 8.83 -5.66
N ALA A 20 5.64 8.12 -6.46
CA ALA A 20 5.32 7.84 -7.85
C ALA A 20 4.03 7.02 -7.98
N TRP A 21 3.80 6.06 -7.07
CA TRP A 21 2.57 5.28 -7.04
C TRP A 21 1.36 6.13 -6.65
N LYS A 22 1.42 6.97 -5.62
CA LYS A 22 0.28 7.80 -5.17
C LYS A 22 0.03 9.02 -6.04
N GLY A 23 1.04 9.50 -6.76
CA GLY A 23 1.05 10.76 -7.50
C GLY A 23 -0.21 10.98 -8.34
N GLY A 24 -0.96 12.04 -8.03
CA GLY A 24 -2.17 12.44 -8.75
C GLY A 24 -3.43 11.62 -8.41
N LYS A 25 -3.37 10.75 -7.40
CA LYS A 25 -4.52 9.96 -6.90
C LYS A 25 -4.48 9.74 -5.39
N GLU A 26 -3.83 10.64 -4.67
CA GLU A 26 -3.59 10.56 -3.22
C GLU A 26 -4.88 10.39 -2.42
N ASN A 27 -5.96 11.05 -2.85
CA ASN A 27 -7.28 11.00 -2.21
C ASN A 27 -8.29 10.12 -2.98
N ASN A 28 -7.85 9.39 -4.01
CA ASN A 28 -8.73 8.55 -4.82
C ASN A 28 -8.55 7.08 -4.44
N ILE A 29 -9.32 6.64 -3.44
CA ILE A 29 -9.23 5.27 -2.93
C ILE A 29 -9.43 4.20 -4.00
N ARG A 30 -10.29 4.45 -4.99
CA ARG A 30 -10.54 3.51 -6.10
C ARG A 30 -9.29 3.34 -6.96
N ALA A 31 -8.65 4.45 -7.34
CA ALA A 31 -7.44 4.43 -8.14
C ALA A 31 -6.25 3.82 -7.39
N LEU A 32 -6.13 4.08 -6.09
CA LEU A 32 -5.11 3.45 -5.26
C LEU A 32 -5.29 1.94 -5.22
N ILE A 33 -6.49 1.44 -4.88
CA ILE A 33 -6.78 -0.01 -4.82
C ILE A 33 -6.56 -0.69 -6.18
N ALA A 34 -7.00 -0.06 -7.27
CA ALA A 34 -6.90 -0.62 -8.63
C ALA A 34 -5.47 -0.78 -9.14
N SER A 35 -4.49 -0.14 -8.48
CA SER A 35 -3.08 -0.13 -8.89
C SER A 35 -2.13 -0.65 -7.81
N LEU A 36 -2.65 -1.30 -6.76
CA LEU A 36 -1.85 -1.89 -5.69
C LEU A 36 -0.89 -2.98 -6.19
N ASP A 37 -1.22 -3.66 -7.29
CA ASP A 37 -0.35 -4.66 -7.94
C ASP A 37 0.99 -4.07 -8.42
N THR A 38 1.08 -2.75 -8.63
CA THR A 38 2.31 -2.08 -9.08
C THR A 38 3.32 -1.83 -7.94
N VAL A 39 2.85 -1.79 -6.69
CA VAL A 39 3.66 -1.42 -5.53
C VAL A 39 3.88 -2.59 -4.57
N LEU A 40 2.94 -3.53 -4.51
CA LEU A 40 3.05 -4.73 -3.68
C LEU A 40 3.95 -5.79 -4.36
N TRP A 41 4.43 -6.74 -3.55
CA TRP A 41 5.25 -7.85 -4.01
C TRP A 41 4.40 -9.12 -4.23
N PRO A 42 4.81 -10.04 -5.12
CA PRO A 42 4.02 -11.22 -5.50
C PRO A 42 3.64 -12.12 -4.33
N GLU A 43 4.55 -12.33 -3.37
CA GLU A 43 4.38 -13.26 -2.24
C GLU A 43 3.29 -12.81 -1.26
N LEU A 44 2.89 -11.53 -1.29
CA LEU A 44 1.75 -11.04 -0.52
C LEU A 44 0.42 -11.61 -1.04
N GLY A 45 0.40 -12.14 -2.28
CA GLY A 45 -0.76 -12.72 -2.92
C GLY A 45 -1.88 -11.71 -3.14
N TRP A 46 -1.54 -10.47 -3.52
CA TRP A 46 -2.54 -9.48 -3.88
C TRP A 46 -3.12 -9.81 -5.26
N THR A 47 -4.44 -9.87 -5.36
CA THR A 47 -5.13 -10.04 -6.64
C THR A 47 -5.45 -8.67 -7.20
N LYS A 48 -5.04 -8.40 -8.44
CA LYS A 48 -5.38 -7.15 -9.13
C LYS A 48 -6.89 -6.92 -9.09
N VAL A 49 -7.29 -5.69 -8.80
CA VAL A 49 -8.69 -5.26 -8.74
C VAL A 49 -8.94 -4.32 -9.91
N GLY A 50 -9.91 -4.64 -10.75
CA GLY A 50 -10.31 -3.75 -11.84
C GLY A 50 -11.13 -2.57 -11.36
N MET A 51 -11.10 -1.45 -12.07
CA MET A 51 -11.94 -0.28 -11.75
C MET A 51 -13.44 -0.60 -11.80
N HIS A 52 -13.84 -1.55 -12.65
CA HIS A 52 -15.21 -2.05 -12.74
C HIS A 52 -15.70 -2.76 -11.47
N GLU A 53 -14.78 -3.25 -10.61
CA GLU A 53 -15.12 -3.85 -9.32
C GLU A 53 -15.22 -2.81 -8.19
N LEU A 54 -14.95 -1.54 -8.48
CA LEU A 54 -14.85 -0.45 -7.50
C LEU A 54 -15.90 0.64 -7.77
N VAL A 55 -16.98 0.30 -8.46
CA VAL A 55 -18.05 1.24 -8.81
C VAL A 55 -18.85 1.60 -7.56
N MET A 56 -19.38 0.58 -6.86
CA MET A 56 -20.27 0.77 -5.73
C MET A 56 -19.50 0.99 -4.42
N PRO A 57 -19.92 1.91 -3.53
CA PRO A 57 -19.21 2.19 -2.28
C PRO A 57 -18.98 0.96 -1.40
N ASN A 58 -19.94 0.03 -1.35
CA ASN A 58 -19.81 -1.23 -0.62
C ASN A 58 -18.69 -2.13 -1.18
N GLN A 59 -18.50 -2.18 -2.50
CA GLN A 59 -17.43 -2.92 -3.13
C GLN A 59 -16.08 -2.29 -2.81
N VAL A 60 -15.99 -0.95 -2.86
CA VAL A 60 -14.79 -0.21 -2.44
C VAL A 60 -14.42 -0.56 -0.99
N LYS A 61 -15.40 -0.55 -0.07
CA LYS A 61 -15.19 -0.93 1.34
C LYS A 61 -14.62 -2.33 1.49
N VAL A 62 -15.20 -3.32 0.81
CA VAL A 62 -14.73 -4.71 0.89
C VAL A 62 -13.28 -4.84 0.40
N LYS A 63 -12.95 -4.20 -0.73
CA LYS A 63 -11.59 -4.27 -1.30
C LYS A 63 -10.59 -3.47 -0.45
N TYR A 64 -11.01 -2.36 0.13
CA TYR A 64 -10.22 -1.56 1.07
C TYR A 64 -9.86 -2.38 2.32
N VAL A 65 -10.85 -2.97 3.00
CA VAL A 65 -10.62 -3.79 4.20
C VAL A 65 -9.72 -4.98 3.88
N ARG A 66 -9.89 -5.61 2.72
CA ARG A 66 -9.00 -6.69 2.26
C ARG A 66 -7.56 -6.19 2.06
N ALA A 67 -7.36 -5.02 1.46
CA ALA A 67 -6.05 -4.43 1.27
C ALA A 67 -5.39 -4.14 2.62
N ILE A 68 -6.09 -3.46 3.53
CA ILE A 68 -5.64 -3.14 4.88
C ILE A 68 -5.24 -4.42 5.64
N ALA A 69 -6.06 -5.46 5.61
CA ALA A 69 -5.76 -6.72 6.27
C ALA A 69 -4.48 -7.39 5.75
N LYS A 70 -4.14 -7.21 4.47
CA LYS A 70 -2.90 -7.74 3.88
C LYS A 70 -1.66 -6.95 4.28
N VAL A 71 -1.75 -5.61 4.28
CA VAL A 71 -0.59 -4.74 4.56
C VAL A 71 -0.46 -4.33 6.03
N HIS A 72 -1.34 -4.82 6.91
CA HIS A 72 -1.30 -4.49 8.34
C HIS A 72 0.02 -4.94 8.99
N PRO A 73 0.67 -4.11 9.83
CA PRO A 73 1.96 -4.42 10.45
C PRO A 73 1.94 -5.74 11.25
N ASP A 74 0.88 -6.02 12.01
CA ASP A 74 0.73 -7.30 12.75
C ASP A 74 0.74 -8.57 11.87
N LYS A 75 0.42 -8.45 10.58
CA LYS A 75 0.39 -9.60 9.67
C LYS A 75 1.75 -9.85 9.00
N LEU A 76 2.68 -8.90 9.10
CA LEU A 76 3.97 -8.96 8.42
C LEU A 76 5.09 -9.18 9.43
N ASN A 77 5.51 -10.44 9.57
CA ASN A 77 6.59 -10.82 10.50
C ASN A 77 7.96 -10.81 9.81
N THR A 78 9.03 -10.81 10.62
CA THR A 78 10.42 -10.80 10.13
C THR A 78 10.85 -12.07 9.42
N ASN A 79 10.11 -13.16 9.55
CA ASN A 79 10.44 -14.46 8.96
C ASN A 79 9.86 -14.59 7.54
N SER A 80 8.76 -13.90 7.24
CA SER A 80 8.07 -13.97 5.94
C SER A 80 8.23 -12.70 5.10
N THR A 81 8.82 -11.63 5.65
CA THR A 81 8.98 -10.35 4.93
C THR A 81 10.36 -9.73 5.11
N THR A 82 10.81 -9.02 4.09
CA THR A 82 12.01 -8.18 4.15
C THR A 82 11.72 -6.86 4.85
N VAL A 83 12.78 -6.13 5.24
CA VAL A 83 12.64 -4.78 5.80
C VAL A 83 11.97 -3.83 4.79
N GLU A 84 12.36 -3.92 3.52
CA GLU A 84 11.78 -3.14 2.43
C GLU A 84 10.28 -3.39 2.27
N GLN A 85 9.86 -4.66 2.26
CA GLN A 85 8.45 -5.06 2.16
C GLN A 85 7.61 -4.49 3.31
N ARG A 86 8.12 -4.52 4.55
CA ARG A 86 7.43 -3.91 5.70
C ARG A 86 7.33 -2.39 5.57
N MET A 87 8.38 -1.74 5.07
CA MET A 87 8.35 -0.29 4.83
C MET A 87 7.34 0.09 3.74
N ILE A 88 7.30 -0.66 2.62
CA ILE A 88 6.29 -0.49 1.57
C ILE A 88 4.89 -0.70 2.13
N ALA A 89 4.65 -1.77 2.89
CA ALA A 89 3.35 -2.05 3.48
C ALA A 89 2.88 -0.96 4.43
N ASN A 90 3.76 -0.45 5.29
CA ASN A 90 3.43 0.66 6.19
C ASN A 90 3.06 1.94 5.42
N ALA A 91 3.80 2.25 4.35
CA ALA A 91 3.52 3.42 3.53
C ALA A 91 2.20 3.28 2.74
N VAL A 92 1.94 2.09 2.18
CA VAL A 92 0.67 1.76 1.52
C VAL A 92 -0.49 1.79 2.52
N PHE A 93 -0.32 1.25 3.72
CA PHE A 93 -1.32 1.27 4.78
C PHE A 93 -1.72 2.71 5.12
N GLY A 94 -0.76 3.60 5.35
CA GLY A 94 -1.03 5.02 5.62
C GLY A 94 -1.77 5.70 4.47
N ALA A 95 -1.30 5.48 3.24
CA ALA A 95 -1.91 6.04 2.03
C ALA A 95 -3.37 5.61 1.82
N LEU A 96 -3.67 4.33 2.06
CA LEU A 96 -5.02 3.81 1.93
C LEU A 96 -5.96 4.35 3.01
N ASN A 97 -5.50 4.47 4.27
CA ASN A 97 -6.31 5.05 5.34
C ASN A 97 -6.63 6.52 5.09
N GLU A 98 -5.65 7.30 4.63
CA GLU A 98 -5.84 8.71 4.25
C GLU A 98 -6.92 8.86 3.16
N ALA A 99 -6.81 8.09 2.08
CA ALA A 99 -7.77 8.12 0.98
C ALA A 99 -9.15 7.56 1.39
N TRP A 100 -9.21 6.57 2.28
CA TRP A 100 -10.45 6.03 2.81
C TRP A 100 -11.19 7.06 3.67
N ASN A 101 -10.47 7.77 4.55
CA ASN A 101 -11.04 8.84 5.34
C ASN A 101 -11.62 9.96 4.46
N ALA A 102 -10.96 10.30 3.36
CA ALA A 102 -11.48 11.26 2.38
C ALA A 102 -12.71 10.72 1.59
N PHE A 103 -12.85 9.40 1.47
CA PHE A 103 -13.98 8.76 0.80
C PHE A 103 -15.22 8.60 1.69
N GLU A 104 -15.03 8.48 3.01
CA GLU A 104 -16.13 8.39 3.99
C GLU A 104 -16.71 9.76 4.43
N GLN A 105 -16.06 10.86 4.05
CA GLN A 105 -16.59 12.22 4.21
C GLN A 105 -17.65 12.54 3.15
#